data_AF-A0A0F7VKV7-F1
#
_entry.id   AF-A0A0F7VKV7-F1
#
_cell.length_a   1.000
_cell.length_b   1.000
_cell.length_c   1.000
_cell.angle_alpha   90.00
_cell.angle_beta   90.00
_cell.angle_gamma   90.00
#
_symmetry.space_group_name_H-M   'P 1'
#
loop_
_entity.id
_entity.type
_entity.pdbx_description
1 polymer ?
#
loop_
_entity_poly.entity_id
_entity_poly.type
_entity_poly.pdbx_seq_one_letter_code
_entity_poly.pdbx_strand_id
1 'polypeptide(L)' 'MTTDTTGTAAPTGADALKQQLVESLMGVIGAPDDLDTARRADDVLRTLDTQLARQPTAA' A
#
# COMPACT_ATOMS: atom_id res chain seq x y z
N MET A 1 -28.42 -11.52 -22.75
CA MET A 1 -27.22 -10.69 -22.95
C MET A 1 -26.49 -10.67 -21.62
N THR A 2 -25.44 -11.49 -21.57
CA THR A 2 -24.32 -11.59 -20.60
C THR A 2 -24.50 -11.01 -19.19
N THR A 3 -24.48 -11.95 -18.24
CA THR A 3 -24.16 -11.81 -16.82
C THR A 3 -22.84 -11.05 -16.61
N ASP A 4 -22.89 -9.87 -16.01
CA ASP A 4 -21.73 -9.29 -15.32
C ASP A 4 -21.94 -9.50 -13.83
N THR A 5 -21.49 -10.65 -13.36
CA THR A 5 -21.22 -10.86 -11.94
C THR A 5 -20.11 -9.89 -11.61
N THR A 6 -20.46 -8.76 -10.97
CA THR A 6 -19.51 -7.93 -10.24
C THR A 6 -18.81 -8.85 -9.25
N GLY A 7 -17.67 -9.40 -9.68
CA GLY A 7 -16.68 -9.97 -8.81
C GLY A 7 -16.19 -8.82 -7.96
N THR A 8 -16.84 -8.61 -6.82
CA THR A 8 -16.24 -7.96 -5.68
C THR A 8 -14.96 -8.76 -5.44
N ALA A 9 -13.87 -8.31 -6.03
CA ALA A 9 -12.54 -8.73 -5.66
C ALA A 9 -12.47 -8.43 -4.17
N ALA A 10 -12.59 -9.47 -3.35
CA ALA A 10 -12.47 -9.35 -1.91
C ALA A 10 -11.20 -8.52 -1.65
N PRO A 11 -11.27 -7.44 -0.84
CA PRO A 11 -10.14 -6.54 -0.66
C PRO A 11 -8.94 -7.40 -0.30
N THR A 12 -8.02 -7.51 -1.24
CA THR A 12 -6.86 -8.36 -1.02
C THR A 12 -6.06 -7.68 0.09
N GLY A 13 -5.33 -8.44 0.92
CA GLY A 13 -4.47 -7.82 1.95
C GLY A 13 -3.53 -6.75 1.36
N ALA A 14 -3.23 -6.85 0.06
CA ALA A 14 -2.49 -5.86 -0.71
C ALA A 14 -3.23 -4.53 -0.91
N ASP A 15 -4.56 -4.51 -1.06
CA ASP A 15 -5.35 -3.27 -1.14
C ASP A 15 -5.34 -2.51 0.19
N ALA A 16 -5.44 -3.22 1.31
CA ALA A 16 -5.30 -2.61 2.63
C ALA A 16 -3.91 -1.98 2.84
N LEU A 17 -2.86 -2.67 2.38
CA LEU A 17 -1.49 -2.15 2.43
C LEU A 17 -1.28 -0.93 1.51
N LYS A 18 -1.90 -0.92 0.32
CA LYS A 18 -1.87 0.24 -0.58
C LYS A 18 -2.55 1.46 0.03
N GLN A 19 -3.70 1.27 0.69
CA GLN A 19 -4.39 2.39 1.36
C GLN A 19 -3.56 2.95 2.52
N GLN A 20 -2.94 2.08 3.32
CA GLN A 20 -2.02 2.51 4.39
C GLN A 20 -0.81 3.27 3.85
N LEU A 21 -0.26 2.86 2.70
CA LEU A 21 0.83 3.59 2.04
C LEU A 21 0.39 4.98 1.60
N VAL A 22 -0.80 5.10 1.00
CA VAL A 22 -1.34 6.38 0.51
C VAL A 22 -1.61 7.34 1.66
N GLU A 23 -2.20 6.87 2.76
CA GLU A 23 -2.40 7.68 3.97
C GLU A 23 -1.08 8.13 4.59
N SER A 24 -0.08 7.24 4.66
CA SER A 24 1.24 7.57 5.18
C SER A 24 1.95 8.60 4.30
N LEU A 25 1.85 8.47 2.97
CA LEU A 25 2.40 9.42 2.01
C LEU A 25 1.71 10.80 2.09
N MET A 26 0.38 10.83 2.24
CA MET A 26 -0.36 12.07 2.47
C MET A 26 0.07 12.76 3.78
N GLY A 27 0.35 11.98 4.83
CA GLY A 27 0.89 12.51 6.09
C GLY A 27 2.26 13.16 5.92
N VAL A 28 3.18 12.52 5.20
CA VAL A 28 4.52 13.08 4.90
C VAL A 28 4.41 14.35 4.06
N ILE A 29 3.50 14.39 3.07
CA ILE A 29 3.27 15.59 2.24
C ILE A 29 2.71 16.74 3.10
N GLY A 30 1.84 16.44 4.08
CA GLY A 30 1.24 17.42 4.98
C GLY A 30 2.19 17.95 6.06
N ALA A 31 3.21 17.18 6.43
CA ALA A 31 4.21 17.54 7.44
C ALA A 31 5.61 17.01 7.06
N PRO A 32 6.28 17.63 6.07
CA PRO A 32 7.57 17.15 5.57
C PRO A 32 8.71 17.30 6.58
N ASP A 33 8.59 18.23 7.54
CA ASP A 33 9.58 18.48 8.59
C ASP A 33 9.39 17.60 9.83
N ASP A 34 8.36 16.75 9.87
CA ASP A 34 8.14 15.82 10.98
C ASP A 34 8.95 14.53 10.79
N LEU A 35 10.11 14.48 11.45
CA LEU A 35 11.03 13.34 11.40
C LEU A 35 10.39 12.04 11.88
N ASP A 36 9.42 12.08 12.79
CA ASP A 36 8.71 10.89 13.25
C ASP A 36 7.76 10.35 12.18
N THR A 37 7.07 11.22 11.44
CA THR A 37 6.26 10.85 10.27
C THR A 37 7.13 10.32 9.13
N ALA A 38 8.28 10.93 8.86
CA ALA A 38 9.23 10.45 7.85
C ALA A 38 9.77 9.04 8.17
N ARG A 39 10.12 8.77 9.44
CA ARG A 39 10.57 7.44 9.87
C ARG A 39 9.49 6.37 9.73
N ARG A 40 8.24 6.69 10.08
CA ARG A 40 7.11 5.76 9.92
C ARG A 40 6.85 5.43 8.45
N ALA A 41 6.89 6.43 7.58
CA ALA A 41 6.73 6.22 6.14
C ALA A 41 7.86 5.35 5.56
N ASP A 42 9.10 5.56 5.98
CA ASP A 42 10.25 4.74 5.56
C ASP A 42 10.10 3.26 5.98
N ASP A 43 9.66 3.00 7.22
CA ASP A 43 9.41 1.64 7.69
C ASP A 43 8.26 0.94 6.94
N VAL A 44 7.19 1.68 6.60
CA VAL A 44 6.09 1.17 5.77
C VAL A 44 6.58 0.85 4.35
N LEU A 45 7.36 1.74 3.74
CA LEU A 45 7.96 1.52 2.42
C LEU A 45 8.84 0.27 2.42
N ARG A 46 9.73 0.13 3.40
CA ARG A 46 10.65 -1.01 3.49
C ARG A 46 9.92 -2.33 3.69
N THR A 47 8.83 -2.30 4.47
CA THR A 47 7.97 -3.47 4.67
C THR A 47 7.25 -3.85 3.38
N LEU A 48 6.72 -2.87 2.64
CA LEU A 48 6.06 -3.09 1.36
C LEU A 48 7.03 -3.61 0.30
N ASP A 49 8.23 -3.01 0.20
CA ASP A 49 9.28 -3.44 -0.72
C ASP A 49 9.73 -4.89 -0.43
N THR A 50 9.93 -5.23 0.84
CA THR A 50 10.27 -6.61 1.24
C THR A 50 9.15 -7.60 0.87
N GLN A 51 7.89 -7.19 1.00
CA GLN A 51 6.75 -8.04 0.65
C GLN A 51 6.60 -8.20 -0.87
N LEU A 52 6.82 -7.12 -1.64
CA LEU A 52 6.87 -7.14 -3.11
C LEU A 52 8.02 -8.00 -3.62
N ALA A 53 9.21 -7.87 -3.03
CA ALA A 53 10.39 -8.68 -3.38
C ALA A 53 10.19 -10.17 -3.04
N ARG A 54 9.35 -10.48 -2.05
CA ARG A 54 8.96 -11.85 -1.70
C ARG A 54 7.80 -12.39 -2.54
N GLN A 55 6.99 -11.54 -3.15
CA GLN A 55 6.06 -11.99 -4.16
C GLN A 55 6.89 -12.36 -5.40
N PRO A 56 6.94 -13.64 -5.82
CA PRO A 56 7.46 -13.92 -7.14
C PRO A 56 6.59 -13.12 -8.10
N THR A 57 7.20 -12.21 -8.86
CA THR A 57 6.56 -11.66 -10.04
C THR A 57 6.13 -12.85 -10.86
N ALA A 58 4.84 -13.18 -10.82
CA ALA A 58 4.25 -14.10 -11.77
C ALA A 58 4.48 -13.45 -13.14
N ALA A 59 5.35 -14.09 -13.91
CA ALA A 59 5.82 -13.67 -15.22
C ALA A 59 4.67 -13.47 -16.21
#